data_AF-A0AB73K335-F1
#
_entry.id   AF-A0AB73K335-F1
#
_cell.length_a   1.000
_cell.length_b   1.000
_cell.length_c   1.000
_cell.angle_alpha   90.00
_cell.angle_beta   90.00
_cell.angle_gamma   90.00
#
_symmetry.space_group_name_H-M   'P 1'
#
loop_
_entity.id
_entity.type
_entity.pdbx_description
1 polymer ?
#
loop_
_entity_poly.entity_id
_entity_poly.type
_entity_poly.pdbx_seq_one_letter_code
_entity_poly.pdbx_strand_id
1 'polypeptide(L)' 'MRLFEHPMSIVIILIVVLLLFGGKKIPELMRGLGTGLKEFKDATKSDDEKKKDSQSSSNSKDEN' A
#
# COMPACT_ATOMS: atom_id res chain seq x y z
N MET A 1 12.35 16.79 26.50
CA MET A 1 11.83 15.95 25.40
C MET A 1 11.57 14.53 25.92
N ARG A 2 10.55 14.33 26.77
CA ARG A 2 10.17 13.01 27.33
C ARG A 2 8.80 12.52 26.87
N LEU A 3 8.26 13.13 25.81
CA LEU A 3 6.92 12.86 25.31
C LEU A 3 6.83 11.52 24.53
N PHE A 4 7.97 10.92 24.16
CA PHE A 4 8.04 9.71 23.34
C PHE A 4 8.14 8.39 24.14
N GLU A 5 8.31 8.44 25.47
CA GLU A 5 8.47 7.21 26.29
C GLU A 5 7.15 6.62 26.79
N HIS A 6 6.02 7.31 26.60
CA HIS A 6 4.72 6.84 27.06
C HIS A 6 3.87 6.32 25.89
N PRO A 7 3.82 4.99 25.66
CA PRO A 7 2.95 4.40 24.64
C PRO A 7 1.46 4.75 24.85
N MET A 8 1.08 5.12 26.08
CA MET A 8 -0.26 5.60 26.44
C MET A 8 -0.67 6.89 25.71
N SER A 9 0.27 7.77 25.33
CA SER A 9 -0.07 9.01 24.61
C SER A 9 -0.63 8.72 23.22
N ILE A 10 -0.08 7.71 22.54
CA ILE A 10 -0.56 7.28 21.22
C ILE A 10 -1.97 6.70 21.33
N VAL A 11 -2.26 5.96 22.41
CA VAL A 11 -3.60 5.39 22.66
C VAL A 11 -4.64 6.50 22.87
N ILE A 12 -4.30 7.54 23.64
CA ILE A 12 -5.20 8.69 23.86
C ILE A 12 -5.50 9.42 22.55
N ILE A 13 -4.48 9.66 21.72
CA ILE A 13 -4.65 10.32 20.42
C ILE A 13 -5.55 9.47 19.51
N LEU A 14 -5.33 8.14 19.47
CA LEU A 14 -6.18 7.23 18.70
C LEU A 14 -7.64 7.27 19.19
N ILE A 15 -7.88 7.28 20.50
CA ILE A 15 -9.24 7.39 21.05
C ILE A 15 -9.90 8.70 20.62
N VAL A 16 -9.20 9.84 20.71
CA VAL A 16 -9.74 11.14 20.29
C VAL A 16 -10.06 11.14 18.79
N VAL A 17 -9.17 10.61 17.96
CA VAL A 17 -9.40 10.47 16.51
C VAL A 17 -10.60 9.55 16.23
N LEU A 18 -10.72 8.43 16.94
CA LEU A 18 -11.86 7.53 16.83
C LEU A 18 -13.18 8.17 17.28
N LEU A 19 -13.17 9.08 18.25
CA LEU A 19 -14.37 9.81 18.69
C LEU A 19 -14.79 10.89 17.69
N LEU A 20 -13.83 11.62 17.11
CA LEU A 20 -14.10 12.67 16.13
C LEU A 20 -14.55 12.12 14.77
N PHE A 21 -13.86 11.09 14.28
CA PHE A 21 -14.15 10.49 12.98
C PHE A 21 -15.12 9.30 13.09
N GLY A 22 -15.29 8.72 14.27
CA GLY A 22 -16.05 7.48 14.46
C GLY A 22 -15.24 6.25 14.05
N GLY A 23 -15.37 5.15 14.82
CA GLY A 23 -14.64 3.90 14.56
C GLY A 23 -14.91 3.25 13.20
N LYS A 24 -15.96 3.67 12.48
CA LYS A 24 -16.31 3.15 11.15
C LYS A 24 -15.66 3.92 10.00
N LYS A 25 -15.24 5.17 10.18
CA LYS A 25 -14.68 5.99 9.09
C LYS A 25 -13.23 5.68 8.74
N ILE A 26 -12.40 5.39 9.74
CA ILE A 26 -11.01 4.93 9.53
C ILE A 26 -10.95 3.66 8.63
N PRO A 27 -11.69 2.57 8.92
CA PRO A 27 -11.66 1.38 8.08
C PRO A 27 -12.33 1.58 6.71
N GLU A 28 -13.34 2.44 6.61
CA GLU A 28 -13.99 2.78 5.34
C GLU A 28 -13.01 3.51 4.40
N LEU A 29 -12.27 4.49 4.92
CA LEU A 29 -11.23 5.21 4.17
C LEU A 29 -10.04 4.31 3.81
N MET A 30 -9.59 3.46 4.73
CA MET A 30 -8.52 2.48 4.45
C MET A 30 -8.91 1.49 3.36
N ARG A 31 -10.16 1.01 3.35
CA ARG A 31 -10.65 0.11 2.28
C ARG A 31 -10.70 0.84 0.94
N GLY A 32 -11.21 2.08 0.90
CA GLY A 32 -11.22 2.90 -0.33
C GLY A 32 -9.81 3.17 -0.87
N LEU A 33 -8.90 3.61 -0.02
CA LEU A 33 -7.50 3.89 -0.39
C LEU A 33 -6.76 2.60 -0.80
N GLY A 34 -6.99 1.49 -0.10
CA GLY A 34 -6.36 0.20 -0.39
C GLY A 34 -6.80 -0.36 -1.74
N THR A 35 -8.10 -0.28 -2.06
CA THR A 35 -8.61 -0.67 -3.38
C THR A 35 -8.07 0.24 -4.48
N GLY A 36 -8.08 1.57 -4.26
CA GLY A 36 -7.54 2.53 -5.24
C GLY A 36 -6.04 2.34 -5.51
N LEU A 37 -5.25 2.10 -4.46
CA LEU A 37 -3.81 1.82 -4.61
C LEU A 37 -3.55 0.47 -5.30
N LYS A 38 -4.40 -0.53 -5.06
CA LYS A 38 -4.33 -1.83 -5.74
C LYS A 38 -4.63 -1.67 -7.23
N GLU A 39 -5.72 -1.01 -7.59
CA GLU A 39 -6.09 -0.75 -9.00
C GLU A 39 -5.03 0.11 -9.71
N PHE A 40 -4.51 1.14 -9.04
CA PHE A 40 -3.42 1.97 -9.57
C PHE A 40 -2.16 1.14 -9.84
N LYS A 41 -1.79 0.25 -8.91
CA LYS A 41 -0.63 -0.64 -9.08
C LYS A 41 -0.86 -1.66 -10.21
N ASP A 42 -2.06 -2.23 -10.30
CA ASP A 42 -2.41 -3.21 -11.34
C ASP A 42 -2.41 -2.56 -12.73
N ALA A 43 -2.93 -1.32 -12.85
CA ALA A 43 -2.88 -0.53 -14.08
C ALA A 43 -1.44 -0.16 -14.48
N THR A 44 -0.63 0.31 -13.54
CA THR A 44 0.78 0.65 -13.79
C THR A 44 1.61 -0.59 -14.14
N LYS A 45 1.36 -1.72 -13.48
CA LYS A 45 1.99 -3.01 -13.83
C LYS A 45 1.61 -3.49 -15.21
N SER A 46 0.38 -3.29 -15.66
CA SER A 46 -0.05 -3.72 -17.00
C SER A 46 0.71 -2.95 -18.10
N ASP A 47 1.07 -1.69 -17.87
CA ASP A 47 1.96 -0.92 -18.75
C ASP A 47 3.43 -1.37 -18.67
N ASP A 48 3.91 -1.77 -17.49
CA ASP A 48 5.25 -2.33 -17.31
C ASP A 48 5.40 -3.78 -17.84
N GLU A 49 4.36 -4.61 -17.75
CA GLU A 49 4.36 -6.00 -18.24
C GLU A 49 4.29 -6.06 -19.78
N LYS A 50 3.66 -5.08 -20.43
CA LYS A 50 3.81 -4.89 -21.89
C LYS A 50 5.25 -4.56 -22.32
N LYS A 51 6.09 -4.04 -21.43
CA LYS A 51 7.53 -3.85 -21.70
C LYS A 51 8.39 -5.06 -21.33
N LYS A 52 7.93 -5.98 -20.48
CA LYS A 52 8.71 -7.14 -20.04
C LYS A 52 8.63 -8.37 -20.94
N ASP A 53 7.61 -8.49 -21.78
CA ASP A 53 7.51 -9.59 -22.75
C ASP A 53 8.44 -9.45 -23.98
N SER A 54 9.15 -8.33 -24.12
CA SER A 54 10.16 -8.16 -25.20
C SER A 54 11.61 -8.40 -24.78
N GLN A 55 11.88 -8.85 -23.54
CA GLN A 55 13.28 -9.06 -23.10
C GLN A 55 13.56 -10.41 -22.41
N SER A 56 12.62 -11.36 -22.44
CA SER A 56 12.84 -12.74 -21.96
C SER A 56 12.65 -13.79 -23.04
N SER A 57 13.15 -13.53 -24.26
CA SER A 57 13.23 -14.51 -25.36
C SER A 57 14.45 -14.25 -26.23
N SER A 58 15.62 -14.11 -25.58
CA SER A 58 16.94 -14.10 -26.22
C SER A 58 17.95 -14.56 -25.19
N ASN A 59 17.89 -15.83 -24.79
CA ASN A 59 19.12 -16.52 -24.43
C ASN A 59 19.18 -17.82 -25.20
N SER A 60 20.18 -17.85 -26.08
CA SER A 60 20.35 -18.78 -27.17
C SER A 60 20.46 -20.22 -26.69
N LYS A 61 19.71 -21.05 -27.40
CA LYS A 61 20.03 -22.43 -27.73
C LYS A 61 21.36 -22.42 -28.49
N ASP A 62 22.44 -22.91 -27.89
CA ASP A 62 23.63 -23.51 -28.52
C ASP A 62 24.67 -23.87 -27.44
N GLU A 63 24.78 -25.16 -27.10
CA GLU A 63 26.05 -25.90 -27.06
C GLU A 63 25.76 -27.38 -26.74
N ASN A 64 25.88 -28.22 -27.78
CA ASN A 64 26.33 -29.60 -27.70
C ASN A 64 27.42 -29.79 -28.76
#